data_AF-A0A1G2TGM5-F1
#
_entry.id   AF-A0A1G2TGM5-F1
#
_cell.length_a   1.000
_cell.length_b   1.000
_cell.length_c   1.000
_cell.angle_alpha   90.00
_cell.angle_beta   90.00
_cell.angle_gamma   90.00
#
_symmetry.space_group_name_H-M   'P 1'
#
loop_
_entity.id
_entity.type
_entity.pdbx_description
1 polymer ?
#
loop_
_entity_poly.entity_id
_entity_poly.type
_entity_poly.pdbx_seq_one_letter_code
_entity_poly.pdbx_strand_id
1 'polypeptide(L)'
;MKRFYYLTTLIFVFCIPAAASYFFLKEHVSIGALIPFIVLITIMGSIWDVWATRHSKKDRVWLWQFNHSDTLGIKFLGLPIEEYLFYVTSGTYVVFMWEGMKLIRNQGLTEAYIMVGGMAVWTFISITIPYIFSPKGDRLIN
;
A
#
# COMPACT_ATOMS: atom_id res chain seq x y z
N MET A 1 4.65 20.72 -3.88
CA MET A 1 4.76 19.59 -2.93
C MET A 1 4.53 18.23 -3.60
N LYS A 2 4.76 18.08 -4.92
CA LYS A 2 4.50 16.82 -5.63
C LYS A 2 5.47 15.68 -5.25
N ARG A 3 6.75 16.01 -5.01
CA ARG A 3 7.85 15.06 -4.71
C ARG A 3 7.62 14.08 -3.56
N PHE A 4 6.73 14.39 -2.62
CA PHE A 4 6.43 13.51 -1.49
C PHE A 4 5.04 12.87 -1.58
N TYR A 5 4.30 13.12 -2.65
CA TYR A 5 2.90 12.71 -2.76
C TYR A 5 2.75 11.20 -2.65
N TYR A 6 3.60 10.42 -3.34
CA TYR A 6 3.51 8.96 -3.24
C TYR A 6 3.82 8.47 -1.83
N LEU A 7 4.91 8.95 -1.23
CA LEU A 7 5.29 8.60 0.14
C LEU A 7 4.21 8.98 1.15
N THR A 8 3.65 10.19 1.07
CA THR A 8 2.56 10.64 1.94
C THR A 8 1.34 9.75 1.76
N THR A 9 1.00 9.38 0.52
CA THR A 9 -0.10 8.45 0.25
C THR A 9 0.15 7.10 0.91
N LEU A 10 1.35 6.52 0.78
CA LEU A 10 1.69 5.25 1.44
C LEU A 10 1.55 5.32 2.96
N ILE A 11 2.02 6.43 3.57
CA ILE A 11 1.94 6.62 5.01
C ILE A 11 0.48 6.68 5.46
N PHE A 12 -0.33 7.52 4.82
CA PHE A 12 -1.72 7.72 5.22
C PHE A 12 -2.61 6.52 4.90
N VAL A 13 -2.46 5.93 3.71
CA VAL A 13 -3.34 4.85 3.24
C VAL A 13 -2.98 3.52 3.87
N PHE A 14 -1.69 3.23 4.10
CA PHE A 14 -1.26 1.91 4.58
C PHE A 14 -0.56 1.96 5.93
N CYS A 15 0.47 2.79 6.12
CA CYS A 15 1.28 2.74 7.36
C CYS A 15 0.46 3.06 8.62
N ILE A 16 -0.29 4.16 8.61
CA ILE A 16 -1.09 4.59 9.76
C ILE A 16 -2.13 3.53 10.15
N PRO A 17 -3.03 3.08 9.24
CA PRO A 17 -4.02 2.09 9.63
C PRO A 17 -3.40 0.73 9.96
N ALA A 18 -2.31 0.32 9.29
CA ALA A 18 -1.60 -0.91 9.66
C ALA A 18 -1.02 -0.81 11.07
N ALA A 19 -0.31 0.27 11.40
CA ALA A 19 0.25 0.49 12.74
C ALA A 19 -0.85 0.55 13.81
N ALA A 20 -1.97 1.23 13.53
CA ALA A 20 -3.11 1.26 14.43
C ALA A 20 -3.69 -0.13 14.68
N SER A 21 -3.91 -0.92 13.62
CA SER A 21 -4.45 -2.28 13.73
C SER A 21 -3.49 -3.27 14.41
N TYR A 22 -2.18 -3.05 14.33
CA TYR A 22 -1.20 -3.87 15.05
C TYR A 22 -1.44 -3.83 16.57
N PHE A 23 -1.84 -2.69 17.15
CA PHE A 23 -2.13 -2.61 18.58
C PHE A 23 -3.26 -3.56 19.03
N PHE A 24 -4.22 -3.84 18.15
CA PHE A 24 -5.33 -4.76 18.40
C PHE A 24 -4.98 -6.22 18.03
N LEU A 25 -4.13 -6.40 17.02
CA LEU A 25 -3.83 -7.73 16.45
C LEU A 25 -2.51 -8.34 16.92
N LYS A 26 -1.70 -7.63 17.73
CA LYS A 26 -0.35 -8.07 18.14
C LYS A 26 -0.30 -9.49 18.71
N GLU A 27 -1.37 -9.94 19.38
CA GLU A 27 -1.46 -11.27 20.00
C GLU A 27 -1.94 -12.35 19.02
N HIS A 28 -2.53 -11.94 17.90
CA HIS A 28 -3.14 -12.82 16.91
C HIS A 28 -2.28 -12.96 15.65
N VAL A 29 -1.37 -12.03 15.40
CA VAL A 29 -0.44 -12.09 14.27
C VAL A 29 0.88 -12.72 14.69
N SER A 30 1.25 -13.81 14.04
CA SER A 30 2.60 -14.36 14.15
C SER A 30 3.58 -13.53 13.32
N ILE A 31 4.38 -12.69 13.99
CA ILE A 31 5.45 -11.89 13.36
C ILE A 31 6.44 -12.79 12.61
N GLY A 32 6.73 -13.98 13.17
CA GLY A 32 7.60 -14.96 12.55
C GLY A 32 7.09 -15.50 11.21
N ALA A 33 5.77 -15.52 10.99
CA ALA A 33 5.17 -15.86 9.70
C ALA A 33 4.96 -14.63 8.80
N LEU A 34 4.67 -13.46 9.39
CA LEU A 34 4.44 -12.22 8.66
C LEU A 34 5.71 -11.76 7.93
N ILE A 35 6.86 -11.73 8.61
CA ILE A 35 8.12 -11.27 8.01
C ILE A 35 8.49 -12.06 6.73
N PRO A 36 8.58 -13.40 6.74
CA PRO A 36 8.93 -14.14 5.52
C PRO A 36 7.88 -14.00 4.43
N PHE A 37 6.59 -13.88 4.78
CA PHE A 37 5.54 -13.59 3.82
C PHE A 37 5.75 -12.22 3.14
N ILE A 38 5.98 -11.16 3.93
CA ILE A 38 6.22 -9.81 3.41
C ILE A 38 7.48 -9.75 2.54
N VAL A 39 8.55 -10.42 2.96
CA VAL A 39 9.78 -10.53 2.16
C VAL A 39 9.50 -11.22 0.82
N LEU A 40 8.78 -12.35 0.85
CA LEU A 40 8.46 -13.10 -0.37
C LEU A 40 7.62 -12.28 -1.35
N ILE A 41 6.53 -11.66 -0.89
CA ILE A 41 5.69 -10.84 -1.78
C ILE A 41 6.44 -9.62 -2.30
N THR A 42 7.32 -9.02 -1.49
CA THR A 42 8.11 -7.85 -1.91
C THR A 42 9.09 -8.26 -3.00
N ILE A 43 9.76 -9.41 -2.86
CA ILE A 43 10.67 -9.95 -3.88
C ILE A 43 9.89 -10.26 -5.16
N MET A 44 8.79 -11.02 -5.06
CA MET A 44 7.99 -11.41 -6.22
C MET A 44 7.41 -10.21 -6.96
N GLY A 45 6.80 -9.26 -6.23
CA GLY A 45 6.26 -8.03 -6.78
C GLY A 45 7.33 -7.15 -7.40
N SER A 46 8.47 -6.98 -6.73
CA SER A 46 9.58 -6.20 -7.29
C SER A 46 10.17 -6.83 -8.55
N ILE A 47 10.29 -8.15 -8.64
CA ILE A 47 10.75 -8.83 -9.86
C ILE A 47 9.77 -8.56 -11.00
N TRP A 48 8.47 -8.67 -10.72
CA TRP A 48 7.43 -8.40 -11.70
C TRP A 48 7.48 -6.95 -12.20
N ASP A 49 7.62 -5.98 -11.29
CA ASP A 49 7.66 -4.56 -11.64
C ASP A 49 8.96 -4.19 -12.37
N VAL A 50 10.10 -4.76 -11.98
CA VAL A 50 11.36 -4.58 -12.72
C VAL A 50 11.22 -5.14 -14.13
N TRP A 51 10.59 -6.31 -14.29
CA TRP A 51 10.33 -6.89 -15.60
C TRP A 51 9.40 -6.01 -16.44
N ALA A 52 8.30 -5.53 -15.85
CA ALA A 52 7.30 -4.69 -16.49
C ALA A 52 7.84 -3.31 -16.88
N THR A 53 8.70 -2.71 -16.05
CA THR A 53 9.34 -1.41 -16.34
C THR A 53 10.44 -1.50 -17.39
N ARG A 54 11.01 -2.69 -17.62
CA ARG A 54 12.01 -2.94 -18.68
C ARG A 54 11.40 -3.26 -20.04
N HIS A 55 10.10 -3.60 -20.10
CA HIS A 55 9.42 -3.77 -21.38
C HIS A 55 9.24 -2.39 -22.06
N SER A 56 9.88 -2.25 -23.22
CA SER A 56 10.05 -0.97 -23.93
C SER A 56 8.72 -0.43 -24.46
N LYS A 57 8.70 0.87 -24.80
CA LYS A 57 7.59 1.71 -25.34
C LYS A 57 6.76 1.11 -26.50
N LYS A 58 7.11 -0.06 -27.02
CA LYS A 58 6.36 -0.80 -28.04
C LYS A 58 5.25 -1.68 -27.45
N ASP A 59 5.23 -1.94 -26.15
CA ASP A 59 4.12 -2.66 -25.52
C ASP A 59 2.91 -1.74 -25.35
N ARG A 60 1.83 -2.07 -26.07
CA ARG A 60 0.53 -1.38 -25.95
C ARG A 60 -0.14 -1.58 -24.59
N VAL A 61 0.38 -2.51 -23.78
CA VAL A 61 -0.13 -2.87 -22.44
C VAL A 61 0.79 -2.32 -21.33
N TRP A 62 1.61 -1.30 -21.65
CA TRP A 62 2.49 -0.67 -20.68
C TRP A 62 1.69 0.16 -19.66
N LEU A 63 1.23 -0.50 -18.60
CA LEU A 63 0.34 0.04 -17.58
C LEU A 63 1.07 0.81 -16.45
N TRP A 64 2.39 0.69 -16.35
CA TRP A 64 3.15 1.17 -15.18
C TRP A 64 4.18 2.24 -15.56
N GLN A 65 3.71 3.47 -15.69
CA GLN A 65 4.56 4.65 -15.73
C GLN A 65 4.56 5.32 -14.35
N PHE A 66 5.69 5.24 -13.65
CA PHE A 66 5.89 6.01 -12.44
C PHE A 66 6.17 7.46 -12.79
N ASN A 67 5.33 8.38 -12.31
CA ASN A 67 5.64 9.79 -12.41
C ASN A 67 6.76 10.13 -11.43
N HIS A 68 7.99 10.26 -11.95
CA HIS A 68 9.17 10.56 -11.13
C HIS A 68 9.10 11.92 -10.43
N SER A 69 8.19 12.82 -10.83
CA SER A 69 7.99 14.07 -10.09
C SER A 69 7.34 13.87 -8.71
N ASP A 70 6.74 12.69 -8.49
CA ASP A 70 5.89 12.41 -7.33
C ASP A 70 6.57 11.49 -6.29
N THR A 71 7.82 11.10 -6.57
CA THR A 71 8.65 10.25 -5.72
C THR A 71 9.88 11.01 -5.18
N LEU A 72 10.51 10.46 -4.13
CA LEU A 72 11.71 10.94 -3.47
C LEU A 72 12.89 11.07 -4.45
N GLY A 73 12.88 10.29 -5.53
CA GLY A 73 13.91 10.24 -6.56
C GLY A 73 15.01 9.19 -6.32
N ILE A 74 14.96 8.47 -5.19
CA ILE A 74 15.86 7.35 -4.90
C ILE A 74 15.33 6.11 -5.63
N LYS A 75 16.21 5.44 -6.39
CA LYS A 75 15.85 4.24 -7.16
C LYS A 75 16.73 3.05 -6.80
N PHE A 76 16.14 1.87 -6.78
CA PHE A 76 16.82 0.58 -6.67
C PHE A 76 16.33 -0.33 -7.81
N LEU A 77 17.25 -0.97 -8.54
CA LEU A 77 16.96 -1.82 -9.71
C LEU A 77 16.05 -1.19 -10.80
N GLY A 78 15.94 0.14 -10.83
CA GLY A 78 15.09 0.88 -11.76
C GLY A 78 13.75 1.33 -11.19
N LEU A 79 13.36 0.83 -10.01
CA LEU A 79 12.12 1.18 -9.32
C LEU A 79 12.38 2.24 -8.24
N PRO A 80 11.42 3.17 -8.00
CA PRO A 80 11.46 4.04 -6.82
C PRO A 80 11.47 3.23 -5.52
N ILE A 81 12.17 3.69 -4.48
CA ILE A 81 12.20 3.01 -3.18
C ILE A 81 10.80 2.84 -2.56
N GLU A 82 9.90 3.76 -2.90
CA GLU A 82 8.50 3.77 -2.48
C GLU A 82 7.74 2.55 -2.96
N GLU A 83 8.13 1.92 -4.07
CA GLU A 83 7.45 0.72 -4.56
C GLU A 83 7.72 -0.49 -3.65
N TYR A 84 8.96 -0.60 -3.16
CA TYR A 84 9.30 -1.61 -2.15
C TYR A 84 8.54 -1.35 -0.85
N LEU A 85 8.41 -0.08 -0.44
CA LEU A 85 7.60 0.30 0.72
C LEU A 85 6.12 0.01 0.50
N PHE A 86 5.61 0.20 -0.71
CA PHE A 86 4.24 -0.15 -1.07
C PHE A 86 3.97 -1.63 -0.82
N TYR A 87 4.80 -2.54 -1.32
CA TYR A 87 4.64 -3.98 -1.08
C TYR A 87 4.66 -4.33 0.41
N VAL A 88 5.60 -3.75 1.16
CA VAL A 88 5.73 -4.01 2.61
C VAL A 88 4.50 -3.53 3.38
N THR A 89 4.06 -2.30 3.12
CA THR A 89 3.00 -1.64 3.89
C THR A 89 1.62 -2.13 3.48
N SER A 90 1.34 -2.26 2.18
CA SER A 90 0.08 -2.81 1.68
C SER A 90 -0.08 -4.29 2.01
N GLY A 91 0.99 -5.09 1.90
CA GLY A 91 0.98 -6.50 2.29
C GLY A 91 0.65 -6.68 3.76
N THR A 92 1.28 -5.88 4.63
CA THR A 92 1.02 -5.88 6.07
C THR A 92 -0.42 -5.46 6.37
N TYR A 93 -0.90 -4.38 5.74
CA TYR A 93 -2.27 -3.90 5.85
C TYR A 93 -3.29 -4.98 5.47
N VAL A 94 -3.09 -5.67 4.34
CA VAL A 94 -3.99 -6.74 3.86
C VAL A 94 -4.02 -7.91 4.84
N VAL A 95 -2.86 -8.32 5.37
CA VAL A 95 -2.81 -9.39 6.37
C VAL A 95 -3.56 -8.97 7.64
N PHE A 96 -3.39 -7.74 8.12
CA PHE A 96 -4.10 -7.25 9.30
C PHE A 96 -5.61 -7.16 9.09
N MET A 97 -6.05 -6.69 7.92
CA MET A 97 -7.47 -6.74 7.54
C MET A 97 -8.01 -8.17 7.57
N TRP A 98 -7.26 -9.13 7.02
CA TRP A 98 -7.65 -10.54 7.02
C TRP A 98 -7.74 -11.14 8.42
N GLU A 99 -6.74 -10.89 9.27
CA GLU A 99 -6.76 -11.33 10.67
C GLU A 99 -7.94 -10.72 11.43
N GLY A 100 -8.20 -9.42 11.26
CA GLY A 100 -9.37 -8.76 11.82
C GLY A 100 -10.69 -9.42 11.38
N MET A 101 -10.83 -9.72 10.09
CA MET A 101 -12.00 -10.42 9.55
C MET A 101 -12.15 -11.84 10.12
N LYS A 102 -11.05 -12.55 10.37
CA LYS A 102 -11.10 -13.87 11.03
C LYS A 102 -11.57 -13.75 12.48
N LEU A 103 -11.13 -12.74 13.23
CA LEU A 103 -11.60 -12.51 14.61
C LEU A 103 -13.08 -12.19 14.66
N ILE A 104 -13.54 -11.33 13.75
CA ILE A 104 -14.96 -11.03 13.55
C ILE A 104 -15.75 -12.33 13.33
N ARG A 105 -15.32 -13.16 12.39
CA ARG A 105 -16.02 -14.39 11.99
C ARG A 105 -16.04 -15.44 13.10
N ASN A 106 -14.90 -15.66 13.76
CA ASN A 106 -14.73 -16.82 14.64
C ASN A 106 -15.08 -16.52 16.11
N GLN A 107 -14.87 -15.29 16.56
CA GLN A 107 -14.99 -14.90 17.97
C GLN A 107 -16.05 -13.82 18.20
N GLY A 108 -16.56 -13.18 17.14
CA GLY A 108 -17.56 -12.13 17.26
C GLY A 108 -17.07 -10.88 18.02
N LEU A 109 -15.76 -10.66 18.09
CA LEU A 109 -15.17 -9.56 18.85
C LEU A 109 -15.60 -8.21 18.25
N THR A 110 -16.32 -7.42 19.04
CA THR A 110 -16.82 -6.10 18.63
C THR A 110 -15.68 -5.14 18.31
N GLU A 111 -14.57 -5.22 19.04
CA GLU A 111 -13.37 -4.41 18.79
C GLU A 111 -12.79 -4.65 17.40
N ALA A 112 -12.84 -5.89 16.91
CA ALA A 112 -12.37 -6.24 15.58
C ALA A 112 -13.24 -5.60 14.49
N TYR A 113 -14.56 -5.50 14.68
CA TYR A 113 -15.45 -4.76 13.77
C TYR A 113 -15.10 -3.28 13.70
N ILE A 114 -14.87 -2.64 14.85
CA ILE A 114 -14.50 -1.22 14.92
C ILE A 114 -13.15 -1.00 14.24
N MET A 115 -12.18 -1.87 14.49
CA MET A 115 -10.86 -1.79 13.87
C MET A 115 -10.94 -1.96 12.35
N VAL A 116 -11.52 -3.06 11.85
CA VAL A 116 -11.63 -3.34 10.41
C VAL A 116 -12.44 -2.25 9.70
N GLY A 117 -13.58 -1.87 10.27
CA GLY A 117 -14.41 -0.79 9.74
C GLY A 117 -13.67 0.55 9.73
N GLY A 118 -12.95 0.87 10.81
CA GLY A 118 -12.11 2.05 10.93
C GLY A 118 -10.99 2.09 9.90
N MET A 119 -10.29 0.98 9.68
CA MET A 119 -9.27 0.85 8.63
C MET A 119 -9.87 1.09 7.24
N ALA A 120 -11.01 0.45 6.92
CA ALA A 120 -11.66 0.61 5.63
C ALA A 120 -12.10 2.05 5.37
N VAL A 121 -12.74 2.69 6.36
CA VAL A 121 -13.19 4.09 6.28
C VAL A 121 -11.99 5.02 6.17
N TRP A 122 -10.94 4.82 6.97
CA TRP A 122 -9.73 5.63 6.92
C TRP A 122 -9.05 5.57 5.55
N THR A 123 -8.87 4.36 5.01
CA THR A 123 -8.29 4.12 3.68
C THR A 123 -9.14 4.79 2.61
N PHE A 124 -10.46 4.62 2.66
CA PHE A 124 -11.38 5.26 1.72
C PHE A 124 -11.28 6.78 1.74
N ILE A 125 -11.28 7.39 2.93
CA ILE A 125 -11.15 8.85 3.12
C ILE A 125 -9.78 9.33 2.62
N SER A 126 -8.70 8.61 2.97
CA SER A 126 -7.33 8.96 2.60
C SER A 126 -7.08 8.94 1.10
N ILE A 127 -7.83 8.11 0.35
CA ILE A 127 -7.78 8.09 -1.11
C ILE A 127 -8.72 9.16 -1.71
N THR A 128 -9.93 9.27 -1.17
CA THR A 128 -11.00 10.08 -1.77
C THR A 128 -10.78 11.59 -1.56
N ILE A 129 -10.31 12.02 -0.39
CA ILE A 129 -10.08 13.44 -0.11
C ILE A 129 -9.05 14.02 -1.10
N PRO A 130 -7.82 13.48 -1.23
CA PRO A 130 -6.87 14.00 -2.21
C PRO A 130 -7.42 13.99 -3.64
N TYR A 131 -8.20 12.97 -4.01
CA TYR A 131 -8.81 12.89 -5.34
C TYR A 131 -9.84 14.00 -5.60
N ILE A 132 -10.70 14.32 -4.63
CA ILE A 132 -11.72 15.36 -4.75
C ILE A 132 -11.08 16.76 -4.80
N PHE A 133 -10.06 17.00 -3.97
CA PHE A 133 -9.41 18.30 -3.85
C PHE A 133 -8.22 18.50 -4.81
N SER A 134 -7.84 17.47 -5.57
CA SER A 134 -6.78 17.61 -6.57
C SER A 134 -7.19 18.62 -7.66
N PRO A 135 -6.35 19.60 -7.99
CA PRO A 135 -6.62 20.55 -9.07
C PRO A 135 -6.97 19.83 -10.37
N LYS A 136 -8.06 20.24 -11.02
CA LYS A 136 -8.59 19.59 -12.24
C LYS A 136 -7.58 19.47 -13.40
N GLY A 137 -6.44 20.17 -13.35
CA GLY A 137 -5.37 20.16 -14.34
C GLY A 137 -4.39 18.98 -14.27
N ASP A 138 -4.42 18.16 -13.20
CA ASP A 138 -3.60 16.92 -13.11
C ASP A 138 -4.36 15.68 -13.62
N ARG A 139 -5.58 15.86 -14.14
CA ARG A 139 -6.39 14.78 -14.72
C ARG A 139 -5.95 14.53 -16.16
N LEU A 140 -4.90 13.73 -16.32
CA LEU A 140 -4.55 13.03 -17.57
C LEU A 140 -4.64 13.92 -18.83
N ILE A 141 -3.78 14.93 -18.94
CA ILE A 141 -3.45 15.53 -20.24
C ILE A 141 -1.93 15.72 -20.30
N ASN A 142 -1.25 14.64 -20.71
CA ASN A 142 -0.27 14.58 -21.80
C ASN A 142 0.42 13.21 -21.81
#